data_AF-A0A538DJH6-F1
#
_entry.id   AF-A0A538DJH6-F1
#
_cell.length_a   1.000
_cell.length_b   1.000
_cell.length_c   1.000
_cell.angle_alpha   90.00
_cell.angle_beta   90.00
_cell.angle_gamma   90.00
#
_symmetry.space_group_name_H-M   'P 1'
#
loop_
_entity.id
_entity.type
_entity.pdbx_description
1 polymer ?
#
loop_
_entity_poly.entity_id
_entity_poly.type
_entity_poly.pdbx_seq_one_letter_code
_entity_poly.pdbx_strand_id
1 'polypeptide(L)'
;MTRVAGLLLVVLLLAGCGQSDTTAMNHKFERLDFQISTLETINSSYNEQHFARLTQKYIALVHQYADQLGRDEARRRLVELGDELDPYCLPCTGVLYIEAKKF
;
A
#
# COMPACT_ATOMS: atom_id res chain seq x y z
N MET A 1 -18.28 50.59 9.19
CA MET A 1 -18.28 49.14 9.48
C MET A 1 -18.23 48.38 8.16
N THR A 2 -17.06 48.19 7.53
CA THR A 2 -16.95 47.47 6.25
C THR A 2 -15.51 47.03 5.98
N ARG A 3 -14.93 46.16 6.82
CA ARG A 3 -13.62 45.50 6.54
C ARG A 3 -13.53 44.14 7.24
N VAL A 4 -14.37 43.17 6.88
CA VAL A 4 -14.22 41.78 7.38
C VAL A 4 -14.45 40.72 6.28
N ALA A 5 -14.90 41.09 5.08
CA ALA A 5 -15.29 40.12 4.06
C ALA A 5 -14.13 39.45 3.29
N GLY A 6 -12.87 39.81 3.55
CA GLY A 6 -11.72 39.33 2.76
C GLY A 6 -11.02 38.06 3.28
N LEU A 7 -11.28 37.64 4.53
CA LEU A 7 -10.50 36.58 5.19
C LEU A 7 -11.16 35.20 5.18
N LEU A 8 -12.43 35.09 4.77
CA LEU A 8 -13.17 33.82 4.80
C LEU A 8 -12.99 32.95 3.55
N LEU A 9 -12.31 33.45 2.50
CA LEU A 9 -12.18 32.71 1.23
C LEU A 9 -10.99 31.74 1.18
N VAL A 10 -10.05 31.80 2.14
CA VAL A 10 -8.85 30.95 2.12
C VAL A 10 -9.07 29.59 2.79
N VAL A 11 -10.04 29.47 3.69
CA VAL A 11 -10.27 28.22 4.47
C VAL A 11 -11.04 27.17 3.65
N LEU A 12 -11.80 27.57 2.63
CA LEU A 12 -12.59 26.64 1.80
C LEU A 12 -11.79 25.93 0.69
N LEU A 13 -10.53 26.32 0.45
CA LEU A 13 -9.67 25.67 -0.54
C LEU A 13 -8.94 24.42 -0.02
N LEU A 14 -9.03 24.11 1.29
CA LEU A 14 -8.43 22.90 1.87
C LEU A 14 -9.40 21.71 1.96
N ALA A 15 -10.67 21.89 1.58
CA ALA A 15 -11.66 20.81 1.54
C ALA A 15 -11.87 20.22 0.13
N GLY A 16 -10.92 20.43 -0.79
CA GLY A 16 -10.96 19.91 -2.15
C GLY A 16 -9.75 19.03 -2.48
N CYS A 17 -10.03 17.78 -2.89
CA CYS A 17 -9.16 16.83 -3.59
C CYS A 17 -8.21 15.92 -2.78
N GLY A 18 -8.75 15.10 -1.86
CA GLY A 18 -8.09 13.85 -1.41
C GLY A 18 -8.64 12.56 -2.05
N GLN A 19 -9.77 12.65 -2.76
CA GLN A 19 -10.54 11.48 -3.22
C GLN A 19 -9.92 10.79 -4.46
N SER A 20 -9.31 11.54 -5.37
CA SER A 20 -8.76 11.01 -6.63
C SER A 20 -7.54 10.13 -6.40
N ASP A 21 -6.57 10.64 -5.60
CA ASP A 21 -5.31 9.93 -5.37
C ASP A 21 -5.47 8.70 -4.49
N THR A 22 -6.35 8.74 -3.49
CA THR A 22 -6.67 7.58 -2.65
C THR A 22 -7.33 6.46 -3.47
N THR A 23 -8.25 6.79 -4.38
CA THR A 23 -8.90 5.80 -5.26
C THR A 23 -7.90 5.14 -6.21
N ALA A 24 -7.02 5.94 -6.83
CA ALA A 24 -5.99 5.41 -7.73
C ALA A 24 -4.96 4.54 -6.98
N MET A 25 -4.59 4.94 -5.77
CA MET A 25 -3.73 4.15 -4.88
C MET A 25 -4.37 2.80 -4.54
N ASN A 26 -5.60 2.82 -4.03
CA ASN A 26 -6.31 1.61 -3.62
C ASN A 26 -6.44 0.61 -4.76
N HIS A 27 -6.80 1.06 -5.97
CA HIS A 27 -6.85 0.18 -7.14
C HIS A 27 -5.52 -0.48 -7.52
N LYS A 28 -4.39 0.17 -7.24
CA LYS A 28 -3.07 -0.43 -7.46
C LYS A 28 -2.77 -1.53 -6.44
N PHE A 29 -3.13 -1.31 -5.17
CA PHE A 29 -3.02 -2.33 -4.13
C PHE A 29 -3.94 -3.51 -4.43
N GLU A 30 -5.23 -3.27 -4.68
CA GLU A 30 -6.22 -4.30 -5.03
C GLU A 30 -5.76 -5.18 -6.20
N ARG A 31 -5.12 -4.58 -7.22
CA ARG A 31 -4.58 -5.33 -8.36
C ARG A 31 -3.45 -6.27 -7.96
N LEU A 32 -2.54 -5.83 -7.09
CA LEU A 32 -1.45 -6.69 -6.62
C LEU A 32 -1.97 -7.79 -5.69
N ASP A 33 -2.89 -7.46 -4.78
CA ASP A 33 -3.53 -8.42 -3.87
C ASP A 33 -4.24 -9.51 -4.69
N PHE A 34 -5.03 -9.13 -5.69
CA PHE A 34 -5.69 -10.08 -6.58
C PHE A 34 -4.70 -10.99 -7.32
N GLN A 35 -3.56 -10.46 -7.78
CA GLN A 35 -2.53 -11.26 -8.45
C GLN A 35 -1.88 -12.25 -7.48
N ILE A 36 -1.63 -11.85 -6.24
CA ILE A 36 -1.05 -12.68 -5.20
C ILE A 36 -2.02 -13.82 -4.84
N SER A 37 -3.27 -13.51 -4.50
CA SER A 37 -4.27 -14.53 -4.16
C SER A 37 -4.56 -15.50 -5.32
N THR A 38 -4.43 -15.03 -6.57
CA THR A 38 -4.53 -15.92 -7.75
C THR A 38 -3.39 -16.95 -7.77
N LEU A 39 -2.16 -16.55 -7.43
CA LEU A 39 -1.02 -17.48 -7.39
C LEU A 39 -1.12 -18.50 -6.25
N GLU A 40 -1.70 -18.09 -5.12
CA GLU A 40 -1.96 -18.99 -3.98
C GLU A 40 -2.92 -20.11 -4.37
N THR A 41 -3.91 -19.81 -5.20
CA THR A 41 -4.94 -20.76 -5.65
C THR A 41 -4.41 -21.78 -6.67
N ILE A 42 -3.44 -21.40 -7.52
CA ILE A 42 -3.07 -22.17 -8.73
C ILE A 42 -1.69 -22.85 -8.56
N ASN A 43 -1.51 -23.59 -7.47
CA ASN A 43 -0.31 -24.40 -7.16
C ASN A 43 0.88 -23.55 -6.63
N SER A 44 0.82 -23.23 -5.35
CA SER A 44 1.73 -22.30 -4.65
C SER A 44 3.21 -22.68 -4.70
N SER A 45 3.55 -23.96 -4.68
CA SER A 45 4.94 -24.44 -4.58
C SER A 45 5.77 -24.24 -5.85
N TYR A 46 5.15 -23.99 -7.01
CA TYR A 46 5.85 -23.76 -8.29
C TYR A 46 6.04 -22.28 -8.62
N ASN A 47 5.49 -21.37 -7.80
CA ASN A 47 5.35 -19.95 -8.12
C ASN A 47 6.22 -19.01 -7.25
N GLU A 48 7.21 -19.53 -6.53
CA GLU A 48 8.07 -18.72 -5.65
C GLU A 48 8.68 -17.50 -6.35
N GLN A 49 9.13 -17.63 -7.59
CA GLN A 49 9.63 -16.49 -8.38
C GLN A 49 8.56 -15.46 -8.71
N HIS A 50 7.31 -15.89 -8.91
CA HIS A 50 6.18 -15.00 -9.15
C HIS A 50 5.80 -14.25 -7.86
N PHE A 51 5.76 -14.94 -6.71
CA PHE A 51 5.59 -14.31 -5.41
C PHE A 51 6.69 -13.30 -5.12
N ALA A 52 7.96 -13.63 -5.37
CA ALA A 52 9.07 -12.71 -5.19
C ALA A 52 8.91 -11.44 -6.03
N ARG A 53 8.49 -11.57 -7.30
CA ARG A 53 8.27 -10.43 -8.19
C ARG A 53 7.12 -9.54 -7.71
N LEU A 54 6.00 -10.13 -7.29
CA LEU A 54 4.85 -9.38 -6.80
C LEU A 54 5.15 -8.72 -5.45
N THR A 55 5.88 -9.41 -4.57
CA THR A 55 6.37 -8.88 -3.28
C THR A 55 7.18 -7.60 -3.49
N GLN A 56 8.14 -7.62 -4.42
CA GLN A 56 8.94 -6.42 -4.72
C GLN A 56 8.10 -5.26 -5.27
N LYS A 57 7.10 -5.55 -6.12
CA LYS A 57 6.16 -4.53 -6.60
C LYS A 57 5.31 -3.96 -5.47
N TYR A 58 4.86 -4.81 -4.54
CA TYR A 58 4.08 -4.39 -3.38
C TYR A 58 4.89 -3.49 -2.47
N ILE A 59 6.12 -3.88 -2.13
CA ILE A 59 7.05 -3.06 -1.34
C ILE A 59 7.26 -1.69 -2.01
N ALA A 60 7.56 -1.67 -3.30
CA ALA A 60 7.75 -0.43 -4.03
C ALA A 60 6.50 0.48 -3.99
N LEU A 61 5.31 -0.12 -4.05
CA LEU A 61 4.05 0.60 -3.98
C LEU A 61 3.79 1.18 -2.58
N VAL A 62 4.10 0.42 -1.52
CA VAL A 62 4.03 0.91 -0.13
C VAL A 62 4.95 2.12 0.06
N HIS A 63 6.19 2.06 -0.43
CA HIS A 63 7.12 3.20 -0.39
C HIS A 63 6.61 4.40 -1.20
N GLN A 64 6.06 4.15 -2.40
CA GLN A 64 5.50 5.20 -3.24
C GLN A 64 4.39 5.98 -2.54
N TYR A 65 3.59 5.31 -1.72
CA TYR A 65 2.43 5.89 -1.05
C TYR A 65 2.63 6.07 0.46
N ALA A 66 3.86 5.95 0.97
CA ALA A 66 4.15 5.98 2.40
C ALA A 66 3.63 7.24 3.11
N ASP A 67 3.81 8.41 2.48
CA ASP A 67 3.35 9.69 3.04
C ASP A 67 1.82 9.78 3.11
N GLN A 68 1.13 9.15 2.16
CA GLN A 68 -0.33 9.13 2.09
C GLN A 68 -0.95 8.06 3.01
N LEU A 69 -0.28 6.92 3.17
CA LEU A 69 -0.70 5.83 4.05
C LEU A 69 -0.44 6.17 5.52
N GLY A 70 0.67 6.83 5.81
CA GLY A 70 1.23 6.94 7.14
C GLY A 70 2.05 5.70 7.52
N ARG A 71 3.01 5.89 8.43
CA ARG A 71 3.99 4.86 8.84
C ARG A 71 3.33 3.60 9.37
N ASP A 72 2.33 3.74 10.24
CA ASP A 72 1.67 2.59 10.86
C ASP A 72 0.92 1.73 9.84
N GLU A 73 0.23 2.34 8.88
CA GLU A 73 -0.49 1.62 7.82
C GLU A 73 0.47 0.97 6.83
N ALA A 74 1.53 1.68 6.43
CA ALA A 74 2.59 1.12 5.58
C ALA A 74 3.23 -0.12 6.23
N ARG A 75 3.53 -0.03 7.53
CA ARG A 75 4.03 -1.16 8.33
C ARG A 75 3.02 -2.30 8.39
N ARG A 76 1.75 -2.00 8.69
CA ARG A 76 0.67 -2.99 8.83
C ARG A 76 0.50 -3.81 7.55
N ARG A 77 0.42 -3.15 6.40
CA ARG A 77 0.28 -3.79 5.08
C ARG A 77 1.42 -4.75 4.76
N LEU A 78 2.65 -4.37 5.07
CA LEU A 78 3.82 -5.23 4.85
C LEU A 78 3.81 -6.47 5.75
N VAL A 79 3.37 -6.32 7.01
CA VAL A 79 3.23 -7.46 7.94
C VAL A 79 2.10 -8.38 7.49
N GLU A 80 0.93 -7.84 7.19
CA GLU A 80 -0.24 -8.61 6.74
C GLU A 80 0.07 -9.43 5.49
N LEU A 81 0.73 -8.84 4.49
CA LEU A 81 1.17 -9.59 3.31
C LEU A 81 2.25 -10.64 3.65
N GLY A 82 3.11 -10.36 4.63
CA GLY A 82 4.10 -11.32 5.10
C GLY A 82 3.45 -12.56 5.71
N ASP A 83 2.43 -12.35 6.54
CA ASP A 83 1.63 -13.42 7.16
C ASP A 83 0.87 -14.23 6.10
N GLU A 84 0.31 -13.57 5.07
CA GLU A 84 -0.36 -14.22 3.94
C GLU A 84 0.60 -15.11 3.14
N LEU A 85 1.83 -14.65 2.90
CA LEU A 85 2.82 -15.37 2.10
C LEU A 85 3.63 -16.42 2.86
N ASP A 86 3.57 -16.48 4.19
CA ASP A 86 4.33 -17.41 5.03
C ASP A 86 4.26 -18.89 4.55
N PRO A 87 3.08 -19.46 4.23
CA PRO A 87 2.99 -20.85 3.76
C PRO A 87 3.45 -21.05 2.31
N TYR A 88 3.71 -19.99 1.54
CA TYR A 88 3.93 -20.06 0.09
C TYR A 88 5.33 -19.60 -0.34
N CYS A 89 5.92 -18.63 0.34
CA CYS A 89 7.23 -18.08 0.03
C CYS A 89 7.92 -17.55 1.30
N LEU A 90 8.57 -18.44 2.05
CA LEU A 90 9.32 -18.10 3.26
C LEU A 90 10.36 -16.96 3.03
N PRO A 91 11.12 -16.94 1.91
CA PRO A 91 12.01 -15.82 1.64
C PRO A 91 11.28 -14.49 1.42
N CYS A 92 10.09 -14.50 0.80
CA CYS A 92 9.27 -13.30 0.58
C CYS A 92 8.78 -12.72 1.92
N THR A 93 8.29 -13.58 2.81
CA THR A 93 7.85 -13.21 4.16
C THR A 93 8.99 -12.55 4.95
N GLY A 94 10.19 -13.14 4.92
CA GLY A 94 11.37 -12.55 5.56
C GLY A 94 11.70 -11.15 5.05
N VAL A 95 11.64 -10.94 3.72
CA VAL A 95 11.86 -9.62 3.11
C VAL A 95 10.80 -8.61 3.57
N LEU A 96 9.52 -9.00 3.59
CA LEU A 96 8.42 -8.14 4.02
C LEU A 96 8.56 -7.70 5.48
N TYR A 97 8.92 -8.61 6.39
CA TYR A 97 9.14 -8.27 7.81
C TYR A 97 10.38 -7.40 8.04
N ILE A 98 11.44 -7.59 7.24
CA ILE A 98 12.60 -6.69 7.30
C ILE A 98 12.19 -5.30 6.81
N GLU A 99 11.41 -5.22 5.74
CA GLU A 99 10.96 -3.96 5.17
C GLU A 99 10.02 -3.21 6.11
N ALA A 100 9.10 -3.93 6.77
CA ALA A 100 8.16 -3.38 7.74
C ALA A 100 8.84 -2.66 8.92
N LYS A 101 10.10 -3.02 9.25
CA LYS A 101 10.87 -2.36 10.33
C LYS A 101 11.39 -0.97 9.95
N LYS A 102 11.32 -0.59 8.67
CA LYS A 102 11.75 0.73 8.18
C LYS A 102 10.67 1.80 8.35
N PHE A 103 9.42 1.38 8.54
CA PHE A 103 8.28 2.23 8.85
C PHE A 103 7.99 2.17 10.35
#